data_AF-A0A4R4JFW9-F1
#
_entry.id   AF-A0A4R4JFW9-F1
#
_cell.length_a   1.000
_cell.length_b   1.000
_cell.length_c   1.000
_cell.angle_alpha   90.00
_cell.angle_beta   90.00
_cell.angle_gamma   90.00
#
_symmetry.space_group_name_H-M   'P 1'
#
loop_
_entity.id
_entity.type
_entity.pdbx_description
1 polymer ?
#
loop_
_entity_poly.entity_id
_entity_poly.type
_entity_poly.pdbx_seq_one_letter_code
_entity_poly.pdbx_strand_id
1 'polypeptide(L)'
;MKDDTIEVAINYWSTDYARFTVSDDYFTIAPGNFRYSWVVDDSRGYIMSVRRLKIISSYFILPDTKIIVGENRVTENGYVIKPLLVR
;
A
#
# COMPACT_ATOMS: atom_id res chain seq x y z
N MET A 1 -5.74 14.50 17.60
CA MET A 1 -4.95 14.71 16.37
C MET A 1 -5.36 13.61 15.40
N LYS A 2 -5.95 13.96 14.27
CA LYS A 2 -6.62 13.03 13.33
C LYS A 2 -5.82 12.81 12.03
N ASP A 3 -4.64 13.42 11.91
CA ASP A 3 -4.03 13.69 10.61
C ASP A 3 -2.76 12.89 10.31
N ASP A 4 -2.33 12.00 11.22
CA ASP A 4 -1.10 11.22 11.02
C ASP A 4 -1.36 9.76 10.65
N THR A 5 -2.36 9.53 9.80
CA THR A 5 -2.68 8.18 9.36
C THR A 5 -2.08 7.90 8.00
N ILE A 6 -1.51 6.71 7.84
CA ILE A 6 -1.01 6.23 6.57
C ILE A 6 -2.17 5.64 5.77
N GLU A 7 -2.35 6.16 4.56
CA GLU A 7 -3.31 5.67 3.59
C GLU A 7 -2.56 4.98 2.44
N VAL A 8 -3.09 3.87 1.96
CA VAL A 8 -2.49 3.10 0.85
C VAL A 8 -3.52 2.85 -0.23
N ALA A 9 -3.09 2.99 -1.47
CA ALA A 9 -3.80 2.60 -2.68
C ALA A 9 -2.86 1.73 -3.54
N ILE A 10 -3.38 0.74 -4.24
CA ILE A 10 -2.63 -0.08 -5.20
C ILE A 10 -3.46 -0.13 -6.47
N ASN A 11 -2.83 0.11 -7.63
CA ASN A 11 -3.54 -0.09 -8.88
C ASN A 11 -3.93 -1.56 -9.05
N TYR A 12 -4.83 -1.82 -9.98
CA TYR A 12 -5.15 -3.18 -10.41
C TYR A 12 -4.99 -3.29 -11.92
N TRP A 13 -4.93 -4.53 -12.42
CA TRP A 13 -5.06 -4.84 -13.83
C TRP A 13 -6.51 -5.16 -14.18
N SER A 14 -6.89 -4.99 -15.45
CA SER A 14 -8.24 -5.35 -15.93
C SER A 14 -8.56 -6.85 -15.74
N THR A 15 -7.54 -7.70 -15.68
CA THR A 15 -7.64 -9.12 -15.38
C THR A 15 -8.04 -9.42 -13.93
N ASP A 16 -7.83 -8.48 -13.02
CA ASP A 16 -8.10 -8.65 -11.58
C ASP A 16 -9.60 -8.46 -11.28
N TYR A 17 -10.27 -7.56 -12.02
CA TYR A 17 -11.72 -7.35 -11.96
C TYR A 17 -12.54 -8.61 -12.25
N ALA A 18 -11.99 -9.53 -13.04
CA ALA A 18 -12.66 -10.78 -13.38
C ALA A 18 -12.69 -11.77 -12.20
N ARG A 19 -11.84 -11.58 -11.19
CA ARG A 19 -11.65 -12.53 -10.09
C ARG A 19 -12.11 -11.98 -8.74
N PHE A 20 -12.04 -10.67 -8.51
CA PHE A 20 -12.31 -10.05 -7.21
C PHE A 20 -12.96 -8.66 -7.33
N THR A 21 -13.64 -8.23 -6.27
CA THR A 21 -14.01 -6.82 -6.11
C THR A 21 -12.74 -6.02 -5.80
N VAL A 22 -12.24 -5.30 -6.80
CA VAL A 22 -11.04 -4.46 -6.71
C VAL A 22 -11.41 -2.97 -6.64
N SER A 23 -10.57 -2.19 -5.96
CA SER A 23 -10.64 -0.73 -5.89
C SER A 23 -9.22 -0.21 -5.72
N ASP A 24 -8.87 0.86 -6.43
CA ASP A 24 -7.61 1.59 -6.32
C ASP A 24 -7.75 2.85 -5.43
N ASP A 25 -8.84 2.96 -4.68
CA ASP A 25 -9.03 4.05 -3.73
C ASP A 25 -8.07 3.92 -2.54
N TYR A 26 -7.68 5.07 -2.00
CA TYR A 26 -6.95 5.11 -0.74
C TYR A 26 -7.80 4.56 0.39
N PHE A 27 -7.21 3.67 1.18
CA PHE A 27 -7.79 3.28 2.45
C PHE A 27 -6.83 3.45 3.60
N THR A 28 -7.43 3.70 4.76
CA THR A 28 -6.74 3.83 6.03
C THR A 28 -6.29 2.46 6.52
N ILE A 29 -4.99 2.28 6.79
CA ILE A 29 -4.50 1.10 7.49
C ILE A 29 -4.32 1.46 8.96
N ALA A 30 -5.12 0.84 9.81
CA ALA A 30 -4.89 0.93 11.25
C ALA A 30 -3.54 0.29 11.59
N PRO A 31 -2.71 0.90 12.45
CA PRO A 31 -1.41 0.36 12.80
C PRO A 31 -1.47 -1.09 13.29
N GLY A 32 -0.52 -1.91 12.84
CA GLY A 32 -0.48 -3.34 13.18
C GLY A 32 -1.53 -4.20 12.48
N ASN A 33 -2.42 -3.61 11.68
CA ASN A 33 -3.35 -4.36 10.85
C ASN A 33 -2.78 -4.58 9.46
N PHE A 34 -2.82 -5.83 9.03
CA PHE A 34 -2.69 -6.20 7.63
C PHE A 34 -4.09 -6.20 7.03
N ARG A 35 -4.32 -5.44 5.96
CA ARG A 35 -5.54 -5.63 5.17
C ARG A 35 -5.27 -6.69 4.12
N TYR A 36 -5.93 -7.83 4.28
CA TYR A 36 -5.88 -8.99 3.38
C TYR A 36 -6.59 -8.74 2.03
N SER A 37 -7.00 -7.50 1.72
CA SER A 37 -7.89 -7.22 0.58
C SER A 37 -7.17 -6.97 -0.74
N TRP A 38 -5.84 -6.87 -0.76
CA TRP A 38 -5.11 -6.74 -2.01
C TRP A 38 -4.78 -8.12 -2.56
N VAL A 39 -5.52 -8.54 -3.59
CA VAL A 39 -5.08 -9.67 -4.40
C VAL A 39 -4.12 -9.15 -5.45
N VAL A 40 -2.83 -9.23 -5.14
CA VAL A 40 -1.74 -8.97 -6.07
C VAL A 40 -1.22 -10.33 -6.55
N ASP A 41 -1.66 -10.79 -7.71
CA ASP A 41 -1.25 -12.09 -8.28
C ASP A 41 -0.63 -11.96 -9.68
N ASP A 42 -0.70 -10.78 -10.30
CA ASP A 42 -0.17 -10.54 -11.63
C ASP A 42 1.36 -10.32 -11.60
N SER A 43 2.06 -11.18 -12.35
CA SER A 43 3.53 -11.17 -12.47
C SER A 43 4.11 -9.88 -13.04
N ARG A 44 3.31 -9.01 -13.69
CA ARG A 44 3.76 -7.70 -14.17
C ARG A 44 4.06 -6.72 -13.04
N GLY A 45 3.57 -7.02 -11.83
CA GLY A 45 3.67 -6.14 -10.69
C GLY A 45 2.66 -4.99 -10.72
N TYR A 46 2.78 -4.13 -9.73
CA TYR A 46 1.81 -3.09 -9.41
C TYR A 46 2.52 -1.83 -8.93
N ILE A 47 1.82 -0.70 -8.99
CA ILE A 47 2.16 0.58 -8.38
C ILE A 47 1.31 0.76 -7.14
N MET A 48 1.98 0.78 -5.99
CA MET A 48 1.42 1.18 -4.71
C MET A 48 1.67 2.66 -4.49
N SER A 49 0.61 3.41 -4.16
CA SER A 49 0.70 4.78 -3.67
C SER A 49 0.48 4.82 -2.17
N VAL A 50 1.37 5.49 -1.45
CA VAL A 50 1.25 5.72 -0.01
C VAL A 50 1.12 7.21 0.26
N ARG A 51 0.13 7.57 1.07
CA ARG A 51 -0.15 8.94 1.47
C ARG A 51 -0.10 9.09 2.98
N ARG A 52 0.59 10.14 3.45
CA ARG A 52 0.64 10.55 4.86
C ARG A 52 0.90 12.05 4.90
N LEU A 53 0.17 12.82 5.73
CA LEU A 53 0.39 14.27 5.90
C LEU A 53 0.47 15.06 4.57
N LYS A 54 -0.35 14.68 3.58
CA LYS A 54 -0.36 15.22 2.19
C LYS A 54 0.88 14.92 1.34
N ILE A 55 1.87 14.20 1.85
CA ILE A 55 2.96 13.64 1.06
C ILE A 55 2.46 12.34 0.42
N ILE A 56 2.66 12.21 -0.89
CA ILE A 56 2.32 11.03 -1.67
C ILE A 56 3.61 10.44 -2.24
N SER A 57 3.76 9.13 -2.18
CA SER A 57 4.91 8.42 -2.73
C SER A 57 4.48 7.12 -3.37
N SER A 58 5.00 6.85 -4.55
CA SER A 58 4.67 5.67 -5.35
C SER A 58 5.82 4.67 -5.34
N TYR A 59 5.47 3.39 -5.28
CA TYR A 59 6.40 2.27 -5.21
C TYR A 59 5.97 1.18 -6.18
N PHE A 60 6.92 0.58 -6.88
CA PHE A 60 6.68 -0.64 -7.62
C PHE A 60 6.71 -1.84 -6.67
N ILE A 61 5.73 -2.72 -6.73
CA ILE A 61 5.64 -3.93 -5.91
C ILE A 61 5.31 -5.14 -6.77
N LEU A 62 5.76 -6.33 -6.33
CA LEU A 62 5.44 -7.61 -6.96
C LEU A 62 4.41 -8.38 -6.09
N PRO A 63 3.73 -9.38 -6.66
CA PRO A 63 2.81 -10.26 -5.93
C PRO A 63 3.36 -10.86 -4.63
N ASP A 64 4.66 -11.17 -4.60
CA ASP A 64 5.34 -11.77 -3.45
C ASP A 64 5.95 -10.73 -2.48
N THR A 65 5.84 -9.45 -2.81
CA THR A 65 6.30 -8.35 -1.96
C THR A 65 5.47 -8.28 -0.67
N LYS A 66 6.13 -8.40 0.49
CA LYS A 66 5.50 -8.24 1.80
C LYS A 66 5.46 -6.78 2.21
N ILE A 67 4.29 -6.16 2.10
CA ILE A 67 4.04 -4.79 2.58
C ILE A 67 3.44 -4.81 3.99
N ILE A 68 4.07 -4.09 4.91
CA ILE A 68 3.56 -3.87 6.29
C ILE A 68 3.48 -2.37 6.55
N VAL A 69 2.32 -1.90 7.00
CA VAL A 69 2.11 -0.51 7.40
C VAL A 69 2.05 -0.45 8.94
N GLY A 70 3.02 0.23 9.53
CA GLY A 70 3.06 0.57 10.95
C GLY A 70 2.58 2.01 11.19
N GLU A 71 2.56 2.43 12.45
CA GLU A 71 2.10 3.79 12.84
C GLU A 71 2.77 4.90 12.02
N ASN A 72 4.10 4.83 11.87
CA ASN A 72 4.90 5.91 11.28
C ASN A 72 5.79 5.44 10.11
N ARG A 73 5.56 4.24 9.58
CA ARG A 73 6.41 3.64 8.54
C ARG A 73 5.64 2.65 7.69
N VAL A 74 6.11 2.48 6.46
CA VAL A 74 5.78 1.34 5.63
C VAL A 74 7.06 0.54 5.38
N THR A 75 6.96 -0.78 5.43
CA THR A 75 8.08 -1.67 5.09
C THR A 75 7.75 -2.55 3.91
N GLU A 76 8.72 -2.73 3.04
CA GLU A 76 8.76 -3.68 1.94
C GLU A 76 9.76 -4.77 2.28
N ASN A 77 9.31 -6.02 2.38
CA ASN A 77 10.16 -7.17 2.72
C ASN A 77 11.00 -6.95 4.00
N GLY A 78 10.43 -6.21 4.96
CA GLY A 78 11.09 -5.85 6.23
C GLY A 78 11.94 -4.57 6.19
N TYR A 79 12.15 -3.97 5.03
CA TYR A 79 12.91 -2.72 4.88
C TYR A 79 11.98 -1.51 4.80
N VAL A 80 12.28 -0.45 5.54
CA VAL A 80 11.49 0.79 5.51
C VAL A 80 11.61 1.44 4.13
N ILE A 81 10.47 1.69 3.47
CA ILE A 81 10.42 2.44 2.22
C ILE A 81 10.42 3.94 2.51
N LYS A 82 11.29 4.68 1.80
CA LYS A 82 11.41 6.15 1.88
C LYS A 82 10.62 6.77 0.73
N PRO A 83 9.98 7.95 0.90
CA PRO A 83 10.30 9.01 1.87
C PRO A 83 9.42 9.06 3.14
N LEU A 84 8.67 8.00 3.48
CA LEU A 84 7.68 8.07 4.58
C LEU A 84 8.27 8.24 6.00
N LEU A 85 9.60 8.24 6.11
CA LEU A 85 10.34 8.81 7.25
C LEU A 85 10.26 10.33 7.19
N VAL A 86 9.14 10.89 7.62
CA VAL A 86 9.08 12.31 8.02
C VAL A 86 9.40 12.34 9.51
N ARG A 87 10.52 13.00 9.85
CA ARG A 87 10.99 13.19 11.22
C ARG A 87 9.99 13.96 12.07
#